data_AF-A0A2L2NR26-F1
#
_entry.id   AF-A0A2L2NR26-F1
#
_cell.length_a   1.000
_cell.length_b   1.000
_cell.length_c   1.000
_cell.angle_alpha   90.00
_cell.angle_beta   90.00
_cell.angle_gamma   90.00
#
_symmetry.space_group_name_H-M   'P 1'
#
loop_
_entity.id
_entity.type
_entity.pdbx_description
1 polymer ?
#
loop_
_entity_poly.entity_id
_entity_poly.type
_entity_poly.pdbx_seq_one_letter_code
_entity_poly.pdbx_strand_id
1 'polypeptide(L)' 'MNIEEIIIDKVRILPLDKQQEALDFVEFLIAKMQKQELSSQDKNLGVSALTLAQEYIGCVEAASDLSTNKDYMDGYGS' A
#
# COMPACT_ATOMS: atom_id res chain seq x y z
N MET A 1 -9.75 -28.17 -25.62
CA MET A 1 -10.83 -27.58 -24.83
C MET A 1 -10.39 -26.18 -24.46
N ASN A 2 -11.07 -25.17 -24.97
CA ASN A 2 -10.72 -23.78 -24.69
C ASN A 2 -11.22 -23.38 -23.30
N ILE A 3 -10.50 -22.47 -22.64
CA ILE A 3 -10.85 -21.99 -21.30
C ILE A 3 -12.25 -21.34 -21.31
N GLU A 4 -12.59 -20.65 -22.39
CA GLU A 4 -13.90 -20.04 -22.62
C GLU A 4 -15.04 -21.08 -22.61
N GLU A 5 -14.84 -22.22 -23.28
CA GLU A 5 -15.82 -23.31 -23.32
C GLU A 5 -16.05 -23.91 -21.93
N ILE A 6 -14.97 -24.09 -21.15
CA ILE A 6 -15.04 -24.61 -19.79
C ILE A 6 -15.78 -23.65 -18.86
N ILE A 7 -15.57 -22.34 -19.02
CA ILE A 7 -16.27 -21.31 -18.24
C ILE A 7 -17.76 -21.33 -18.57
N ILE A 8 -18.14 -21.38 -19.85
CA ILE A 8 -19.54 -21.46 -20.28
C ILE A 8 -20.22 -22.70 -19.70
N ASP A 9 -19.57 -23.86 -19.78
CA ASP A 9 -20.12 -25.11 -19.23
C ASP A 9 -20.32 -25.04 -17.72
N LYS A 10 -19.38 -24.45 -16.99
CA LYS A 10 -19.49 -24.28 -15.52
C LYS A 10 -20.56 -23.27 -15.13
N VAL A 11 -20.66 -22.15 -15.84
CA VAL A 11 -21.66 -21.10 -15.55
C VAL A 11 -23.07 -21.61 -15.82
N ARG A 12 -23.28 -22.44 -16.85
CA ARG A 12 -24.59 -23.04 -17.16
C ARG A 12 -25.13 -23.97 -16.08
N ILE A 13 -24.25 -24.57 -15.28
CA ILE A 13 -24.62 -25.48 -14.18
C ILE A 13 -24.99 -24.69 -12.91
N LEU A 14 -24.57 -23.43 -12.79
CA LEU A 14 -24.80 -22.62 -11.61
C LEU A 14 -26.26 -22.13 -11.54
N PRO A 15 -26.83 -21.97 -10.32
CA PRO A 15 -28.09 -21.25 -10.12
C PRO A 15 -27.99 -19.78 -10.55
N LEU A 16 -29.13 -19.15 -10.85
CA LEU A 16 -29.20 -17.77 -11.38
C LEU A 16 -28.42 -16.76 -10.51
N ASP A 17 -28.55 -16.85 -9.19
CA ASP A 17 -27.85 -15.96 -8.25
C ASP A 17 -26.32 -16.06 -8.37
N LYS A 18 -25.82 -17.29 -8.59
CA LYS A 18 -24.38 -17.56 -8.75
C LYS A 18 -23.86 -17.23 -10.14
N GLN A 19 -24.74 -17.21 -11.15
CA GLN A 19 -24.40 -16.71 -12.47
C GLN A 19 -24.21 -15.18 -12.45
N GLN A 20 -25.07 -14.47 -11.71
CA GLN A 20 -24.91 -13.02 -11.51
C GLN A 20 -23.62 -12.69 -10.76
N GLU A 21 -23.33 -13.41 -9.66
CA GLU A 21 -22.06 -13.24 -8.93
C GLU A 21 -20.83 -13.50 -9.81
N ALA A 22 -20.90 -14.49 -10.71
CA ALA A 22 -19.83 -14.76 -11.67
C ALA A 22 -19.66 -13.63 -12.69
N LEU A 23 -20.78 -13.04 -13.16
CA LEU A 23 -20.76 -11.88 -14.06
C LEU A 23 -20.13 -10.66 -13.36
N ASP A 24 -20.58 -10.33 -12.15
CA ASP A 24 -20.03 -9.24 -11.34
C ASP A 24 -18.52 -9.40 -11.14
N PHE A 25 -18.06 -10.64 -10.92
CA PHE A 25 -16.63 -10.91 -10.76
C PHE A 25 -15.83 -10.69 -12.06
N VAL A 26 -16.38 -11.08 -13.21
CA VAL A 26 -15.74 -10.84 -14.52
C VAL A 26 -15.66 -9.33 -14.80
N GLU A 27 -16.73 -8.58 -14.54
CA GLU A 27 -16.74 -7.13 -14.67
C GLU A 27 -15.70 -6.48 -13.74
N PHE A 28 -15.59 -6.96 -12.50
CA PHE A 28 -14.57 -6.53 -11.57
C PHE A 28 -13.15 -6.77 -12.10
N LEU A 29 -12.88 -7.94 -12.71
CA LEU A 29 -11.58 -8.23 -13.31
C LEU A 29 -11.24 -7.27 -14.46
N ILE A 30 -12.21 -6.98 -15.32
CA ILE A 30 -12.05 -6.02 -16.43
C ILE A 30 -11.77 -4.61 -15.89
N ALA A 31 -12.56 -4.16 -14.91
CA ALA A 31 -12.36 -2.86 -14.28
C ALA A 31 -11.01 -2.76 -13.57
N LYS A 32 -10.56 -3.84 -12.91
CA LYS A 32 -9.25 -3.92 -12.28
C LYS A 32 -8.11 -3.80 -13.30
N MET A 33 -8.20 -4.46 -14.45
CA MET A 33 -7.22 -4.32 -15.53
C MET A 33 -7.12 -2.86 -16.00
N GLN A 34 -8.25 -2.20 -16.25
CA GLN A 34 -8.28 -0.79 -16.65
C GLN A 34 -7.63 0.13 -15.60
N LYS A 35 -7.89 -0.12 -14.32
CA LYS A 35 -7.30 0.66 -13.22
C LYS A 35 -5.79 0.41 -13.06
N GLN A 36 -5.32 -0.79 -13.38
CA GLN A 36 -3.90 -1.16 -13.27
C GLN A 36 -3.05 -0.54 -14.40
N GLU A 37 -3.64 -0.37 -15.59
CA GLU A 37 -3.05 0.40 -16.70
C GLU A 37 -2.87 1.88 -16.30
N LEU A 38 -3.86 2.48 -15.63
CA LEU A 38 -3.79 3.86 -15.09
C LEU A 38 -2.79 4.01 -13.94
N SER A 39 -2.69 3.01 -13.05
CA SER A 39 -1.76 3.02 -11.91
C SER A 39 -0.29 2.83 -12.29
N SER A 40 -0.01 2.42 -13.54
CA SER A 40 1.37 2.23 -14.01
C SER A 40 2.11 3.54 -14.28
N GLN A 41 1.38 4.67 -14.39
CA GLN A 41 1.97 6.02 -14.50
C GLN A 41 2.25 6.65 -13.13
N ASP A 42 1.53 6.29 -12.07
CA ASP A 42 1.75 6.75 -10.69
C ASP A 42 2.46 5.67 -9.85
N LYS A 43 3.67 5.30 -10.26
CA LYS A 43 4.61 4.59 -9.38
C LYS A 43 5.42 5.57 -8.52
N ASN A 44 4.78 6.63 -8.01
CA ASN A 44 5.19 7.13 -6.71
C ASN A 44 4.62 6.15 -5.69
N LEU A 45 5.42 5.09 -5.45
CA LEU A 45 5.25 4.15 -4.36
C LEU A 45 4.72 4.90 -3.14
N GLY A 46 3.51 4.57 -2.69
CA GLY A 46 2.99 5.03 -1.41
C GLY A 46 3.87 4.45 -0.31
N VAL A 47 5.02 5.06 -0.08
CA VAL A 47 5.96 4.67 0.96
C VAL A 47 5.24 4.93 2.28
N SER A 48 5.06 3.88 3.08
CA SER A 48 4.50 4.02 4.42
C SER A 48 5.31 5.04 5.20
N ALA A 49 4.66 5.90 5.98
CA ALA A 49 5.32 6.87 6.83
C ALA A 49 6.39 6.22 7.74
N LEU A 50 6.17 4.95 8.14
CA LEU A 50 7.13 4.15 8.88
C LEU A 50 8.43 3.94 8.09
N THR A 51 8.33 3.54 6.82
CA THR A 51 9.49 3.30 5.95
C THR A 51 10.28 4.57 5.70
N LEU A 52 9.62 5.73 5.58
CA LEU A 52 10.31 7.02 5.50
C LEU A 52 11.00 7.37 6.82
N ALA A 53 10.36 7.10 7.97
CA ALA A 53 10.93 7.41 9.27
C ALA A 53 12.14 6.53 9.63
N GLN A 54 12.26 5.32 9.06
CA GLN A 54 13.39 4.42 9.30
C GLN A 54 14.76 5.01 8.94
N GLU A 55 14.83 5.83 7.89
CA GLU A 55 16.07 6.51 7.48
C GLU A 55 16.56 7.50 8.55
N TYR A 56 15.65 8.03 9.36
CA TYR A 56 15.96 9.02 10.40
C TYR A 56 16.19 8.39 11.78
N ILE A 57 16.00 7.09 11.93
CA ILE A 57 16.29 6.36 13.18
C ILE A 57 17.81 6.33 13.36
N GLY A 58 18.32 7.08 14.34
CA GLY A 58 19.75 7.15 14.67
C GLY A 58 20.52 8.29 13.99
N CYS A 59 19.91 9.04 13.06
CA CYS A 59 20.49 10.29 12.53
C CYS A 59 20.28 11.48 13.47
N VAL A 60 19.34 11.36 14.41
CA VAL A 60 19.22 12.31 15.52
C VAL A 60 20.26 11.91 16.55
N GLU A 61 21.44 12.51 16.43
CA GLU A 61 22.33 12.71 17.56
C GLU A 61 21.57 13.64 18.50
N ALA A 62 20.83 13.04 19.44
CA ALA A 62 20.22 13.80 20.51
C ALA A 62 21.35 14.63 21.11
N ALA A 63 21.14 15.94 21.24
CA ALA A 63 22.08 16.81 21.92
C ALA A 63 22.52 16.08 23.19
N SER A 64 23.83 15.83 23.35
CA SER A 64 24.37 15.15 24.51
C SER A 64 23.62 15.65 25.71
N ASP A 65 23.04 14.72 26.50
CA ASP A 65 22.24 15.08 27.67
C ASP A 65 22.93 16.25 28.35
N LEU A 66 22.24 17.38 28.51
CA LEU A 66 22.85 18.59 29.07
C LEU A 66 23.43 18.31 30.47
N SER A 67 23.04 17.20 31.10
CA SER A 67 23.66 16.66 32.32
C SER A 67 25.15 16.27 32.16
N THR A 68 25.60 15.96 30.94
CA THR A 68 26.99 15.58 30.63
C THR A 68 27.92 16.77 30.47
N ASN A 69 27.39 17.96 30.18
CA ASN A 69 28.13 19.21 30.14
C ASN A 69 27.66 20.16 31.23
N LYS A 70 28.26 20.04 32.42
CA LYS A 70 27.92 20.88 33.59
C LYS A 70 28.09 22.37 33.35
N ASP A 71 28.94 22.75 32.40
CA ASP A 71 29.23 24.14 32.07
C ASP A 71 28.22 24.71 31.05
N TYR A 72 27.33 23.88 30.48
CA TYR A 72 26.37 24.31 29.46
C TYR A 72 25.36 25.36 29.96
N MET A 73 25.06 25.37 31.25
CA MET A 73 24.14 26.34 31.87
C MET A 73 24.85 27.59 32.39
N ASP A 74 26.17 27.68 32.28
CA ASP A 74 26.93 28.82 32.80
C ASP A 74 26.75 30.04 31.87
N GLY A 75 26.17 31.12 32.40
CA GLY A 75 25.86 32.35 31.65
C GLY A 75 24.46 32.44 31.04
N TYR A 76 23.60 31.42 31.22
CA TYR A 76 22.17 31.52 30.89
C TYR A 76 21.38 31.96 32.13
N GLY A 77 20.54 33.00 32.00
CA GLY A 77 19.65 33.48 33.07
C GLY A 77 20.06 34.79 33.75
N SER A 78 20.75 35.69 33.03
CA SER A 78 20.88 37.09 33.42
C SER A 78 19.57 37.88 33.26
#